data_AF-A0A3P1BGG5-F1
#
_entry.id   AF-A0A3P1BGG5-F1
#
_cell.length_a   1.000
_cell.length_b   1.000
_cell.length_c   1.000
_cell.angle_alpha   90.00
_cell.angle_beta   90.00
_cell.angle_gamma   90.00
#
_symmetry.space_group_name_H-M   'P 1'
#
loop_
_entity.id
_entity.type
_entity.pdbx_description
1 polymer ?
#
loop_
_entity_poly.entity_id
_entity_poly.type
_entity_poly.pdbx_seq_one_letter_code
_entity_poly.pdbx_strand_id
1 'polypeptide(L)'
;MPEVLGWLIVHDEKTASQTFNLKKGLNTVGRISRKSPSDLMIQTEDRYMSRPHCTIEVKINKMGQVDYVLQDGARQPDGTRKKSQNGTFLNGQEPALHPSEQIYLKDGDTVQIGETKVVLKTYQMSESLQKAHRQVEGTDYTRTILSFN
;
A
#
# COMPACT_ATOMS: atom_id res chain seq x y z
N MET A 1 15.40 -11.61 -13.03
CA MET A 1 14.36 -10.62 -12.68
C MET A 1 14.94 -9.65 -11.67
N PRO A 2 14.56 -8.37 -11.70
CA PRO A 2 14.98 -7.41 -10.68
C PRO A 2 14.49 -7.85 -9.30
N GLU A 3 15.25 -7.58 -8.25
CA GLU A 3 14.84 -7.83 -6.85
C GLU A 3 13.62 -6.97 -6.47
N VAL A 4 13.53 -5.79 -7.08
CA VAL A 4 12.43 -4.84 -6.92
C VAL A 4 11.46 -5.03 -8.07
N LEU A 5 10.20 -5.32 -7.74
CA LEU A 5 9.16 -5.53 -8.74
C LEU A 5 8.27 -4.30 -8.94
N GLY A 6 8.23 -3.41 -7.94
CA GLY A 6 7.55 -2.10 -8.01
C GLY A 6 7.83 -1.28 -6.77
N TRP A 7 7.09 -0.19 -6.60
CA TRP A 7 7.23 0.76 -5.50
C TRP A 7 5.87 1.15 -4.94
N LEU A 8 5.81 1.34 -3.62
CA LEU A 8 4.80 2.19 -2.98
C LEU A 8 5.42 3.52 -2.66
N ILE A 9 4.77 4.60 -3.08
CA ILE A 9 5.21 5.98 -2.83
C ILE A 9 4.14 6.66 -1.99
N VAL A 10 4.50 7.15 -0.80
CA VAL A 10 3.61 7.97 0.03
C VAL A 10 3.34 9.28 -0.72
N HIS A 11 2.08 9.53 -1.02
CA HIS A 11 1.62 10.72 -1.74
C HIS A 11 0.41 11.30 -1.00
N ASP A 12 0.71 12.11 0.01
CA ASP A 12 -0.24 12.59 1.00
C ASP A 12 0.08 14.05 1.39
N GLU A 13 -0.94 14.79 1.81
CA GLU A 13 -0.82 16.20 2.20
C GLU A 13 -0.12 16.38 3.55
N LYS A 14 -0.26 15.41 4.46
CA LYS A 14 0.19 15.52 5.86
C LYS A 14 1.40 14.64 6.16
N THR A 15 1.62 13.59 5.38
CA THR A 15 2.75 12.67 5.53
C THR A 15 3.79 12.92 4.45
N ALA A 16 5.03 13.17 4.87
CA ALA A 16 6.14 13.36 3.95
C ALA A 16 6.35 12.15 3.03
N SER A 17 6.69 12.43 1.77
CA SER A 17 6.95 11.41 0.75
C SER A 17 8.06 10.45 1.19
N GLN A 18 7.76 9.16 1.05
CA GLN A 18 8.59 8.02 1.40
C GLN A 18 8.36 6.95 0.35
N THR A 19 9.40 6.17 0.03
CA THR A 19 9.27 5.11 -0.99
C THR A 19 9.76 3.78 -0.48
N PHE A 20 8.97 2.75 -0.81
CA PHE A 20 9.19 1.38 -0.41
C PHE A 20 9.28 0.48 -1.63
N ASN A 21 10.32 -0.36 -1.68
CA ASN A 21 10.46 -1.37 -2.71
C ASN A 21 9.51 -2.55 -2.43
N LEU A 22 8.71 -2.92 -3.42
CA LEU A 22 7.89 -4.12 -3.37
C LEU A 22 8.70 -5.33 -3.85
N LYS A 23 8.73 -6.37 -3.03
CA LYS A 23 9.39 -7.66 -3.33
C LYS A 23 8.36 -8.74 -3.58
N LYS A 24 8.76 -9.83 -4.26
CA LYS A 24 7.91 -11.01 -4.45
C LYS A 24 7.43 -11.55 -3.09
N GLY A 25 6.16 -11.94 -3.01
CA GLY A 25 5.53 -12.44 -1.80
C GLY A 25 4.71 -11.37 -1.08
N LEU A 26 4.47 -11.56 0.21
CA LEU A 26 3.67 -10.66 1.03
C LEU A 26 4.51 -9.46 1.47
N ASN A 27 3.97 -8.25 1.28
CA ASN A 27 4.52 -7.01 1.78
C ASN A 27 3.45 -6.36 2.68
N THR A 28 3.63 -6.44 3.99
CA THR A 28 2.73 -5.78 4.95
C THR A 28 3.07 -4.30 5.04
N VAL A 29 2.04 -3.44 5.10
CA VAL A 29 2.18 -1.99 5.11
C VAL A 29 1.43 -1.41 6.29
N GLY A 30 2.03 -0.42 6.95
CA GLY A 30 1.33 0.41 7.91
C GLY A 30 2.26 1.26 8.76
N ARG A 31 1.74 1.77 9.88
CA ARG A 31 2.43 2.78 10.67
C ARG A 31 3.61 2.20 11.43
N ILE A 32 4.71 2.94 11.47
CA ILE A 32 5.93 2.58 12.18
C ILE A 32 5.66 2.05 13.61
N SER A 33 6.21 0.88 13.92
CA SER A 33 6.10 0.29 15.25
C SER A 33 7.22 -0.71 15.54
N ARG A 34 7.85 -0.55 16.71
CA ARG A 34 8.80 -1.55 17.22
C ARG A 34 8.11 -2.80 17.80
N LYS A 35 6.85 -2.69 18.23
CA LYS A 35 6.12 -3.78 18.91
C LYS A 35 5.39 -4.71 17.93
N SER A 36 4.97 -4.17 16.79
CA SER A 36 4.23 -4.90 15.76
C SER A 36 4.63 -4.31 14.41
N PRO A 37 5.85 -4.62 13.93
CA PRO A 37 6.38 -4.05 12.71
C PRO A 37 5.66 -4.60 11.49
N SER A 38 5.55 -3.77 10.47
CA SER A 38 5.27 -4.17 9.09
C SER A 38 6.56 -4.27 8.29
N ASP A 39 6.52 -4.94 7.15
CA ASP A 39 7.64 -4.97 6.20
C ASP A 39 7.93 -3.56 5.70
N LEU A 40 6.86 -2.82 5.38
CA LEU A 40 6.88 -1.44 4.89
C LEU A 40 6.27 -0.52 5.95
N MET A 41 7.12 0.03 6.81
CA MET A 41 6.72 0.94 7.89
C MET A 41 6.76 2.40 7.44
N ILE A 42 5.59 3.03 7.40
CA ILE A 42 5.44 4.44 7.09
C ILE A 42 5.68 5.25 8.37
N GLN A 43 6.61 6.20 8.31
CA GLN A 43 6.78 7.20 9.36
C GLN A 43 5.73 8.29 9.17
N THR A 44 4.71 8.27 10.04
CA THR A 44 3.57 9.19 10.02
C THR A 44 2.98 9.36 11.42
N GLU A 45 2.41 10.55 11.67
CA GLU A 45 1.62 10.85 12.87
C GLU A 45 0.14 10.40 12.74
N ASP A 46 -0.23 9.81 11.60
CA ASP A 46 -1.57 9.28 11.35
C ASP A 46 -1.93 8.13 12.30
N ARG A 47 -2.64 8.48 13.38
CA ARG A 47 -3.10 7.51 14.39
C ARG A 47 -4.20 6.59 13.88
N TYR A 48 -4.87 6.93 12.79
CA TYR A 48 -5.89 6.11 12.15
C TYR A 48 -5.27 5.00 11.29
N MET A 49 -3.99 5.13 10.92
CA MET A 49 -3.23 4.05 10.35
C MET A 49 -2.88 2.99 11.41
N SER A 50 -3.38 1.76 11.22
CA SER A 50 -2.96 0.58 11.98
C SER A 50 -1.47 0.27 11.74
N ARG A 51 -0.82 -0.40 12.71
CA ARG A 51 0.62 -0.70 12.66
C ARG A 51 0.94 -1.64 11.49
N PRO A 52 0.42 -2.89 11.49
CA PRO A 52 0.04 -3.53 10.24
C PRO A 52 -1.36 -3.10 9.83
N HIS A 53 -1.48 -2.51 8.65
CA HIS A 53 -2.74 -1.98 8.13
C HIS A 53 -3.28 -2.82 6.98
N CYS A 54 -2.49 -3.00 5.93
CA CYS A 54 -2.87 -3.80 4.76
C CYS A 54 -1.71 -4.69 4.31
N THR A 55 -1.99 -5.56 3.35
CA THR A 55 -0.99 -6.42 2.73
C THR A 55 -1.07 -6.28 1.21
N ILE A 56 0.08 -6.14 0.57
CA ILE A 56 0.23 -6.27 -0.88
C ILE A 56 0.99 -7.55 -1.18
N GLU A 57 0.31 -8.51 -1.80
CA GLU A 57 0.94 -9.73 -2.29
C GLU A 57 1.41 -9.53 -3.73
N VAL A 58 2.72 -9.66 -3.95
CA VAL A 58 3.33 -9.54 -5.27
C VAL A 58 3.59 -10.93 -5.83
N LYS A 59 2.89 -11.27 -6.91
CA LYS A 59 2.97 -12.58 -7.57
C LYS A 59 3.53 -12.44 -8.97
N ILE A 60 4.19 -13.48 -9.44
CA ILE A 60 4.46 -13.64 -10.87
C ILE A 60 3.50 -14.70 -11.37
N ASN A 61 2.61 -14.33 -12.28
CA ASN A 61 1.60 -15.23 -12.79
C ASN A 61 2.18 -16.19 -13.85
N LYS A 62 1.34 -17.11 -14.34
CA LYS A 62 1.76 -18.14 -15.31
C LYS A 62 2.27 -17.55 -16.63
N MET A 63 1.93 -16.30 -16.95
CA MET A 63 2.38 -15.58 -18.15
C MET A 63 3.67 -14.78 -17.90
N GLY A 64 4.25 -14.86 -16.69
CA GLY A 64 5.45 -14.11 -16.32
C GLY A 64 5.19 -12.64 -15.97
N GLN A 65 3.93 -12.21 -15.90
CA GLN A 65 3.56 -10.84 -15.50
C GLN A 65 3.51 -10.72 -13.98
N VAL A 66 3.73 -9.50 -13.47
CA VAL A 66 3.69 -9.20 -12.04
C VAL A 66 2.30 -8.73 -11.64
N ASP A 67 1.64 -9.46 -10.76
CA ASP A 67 0.37 -9.08 -10.15
C ASP A 67 0.60 -8.50 -8.76
N TYR A 68 -0.15 -7.45 -8.42
CA TYR A 68 -0.14 -6.80 -7.10
C TYR A 68 -1.52 -6.93 -6.49
N VAL A 69 -1.65 -7.72 -5.43
CA VAL A 69 -2.95 -8.02 -4.82
C VAL A 69 -3.03 -7.33 -3.46
N LEU A 70 -3.89 -6.31 -3.37
CA LEU A 70 -4.21 -5.60 -2.14
C LEU A 70 -5.27 -6.36 -1.34
N GLN A 71 -5.08 -6.42 -0.03
CA GLN A 71 -6.12 -6.84 0.90
C GLN A 71 -5.97 -6.12 2.25
N ASP A 72 -7.11 -5.76 2.85
CA ASP A 72 -7.16 -5.16 4.19
C ASP A 72 -6.59 -6.09 5.26
N GLY A 73 -5.90 -5.51 6.24
CA GLY A 73 -5.30 -6.23 7.36
C GLY A 73 -4.01 -6.95 7.01
N ALA A 74 -3.42 -7.56 8.04
CA ALA A 74 -2.18 -8.31 7.93
C ALA A 74 -2.25 -9.63 8.69
N ARG A 75 -1.49 -10.61 8.19
CA ARG A 75 -1.34 -11.91 8.84
C ARG A 75 -0.57 -11.77 10.15
N GLN A 76 -1.02 -12.47 11.17
CA GLN A 76 -0.42 -12.52 12.50
C GLN A 76 0.47 -13.77 12.63
N PRO A 77 1.40 -13.82 13.61
CA PRO A 77 2.27 -14.98 13.84
C PRO A 77 1.52 -16.28 14.11
N ASP A 78 0.31 -16.20 14.70
CA ASP A 78 -0.57 -17.34 14.98
C ASP A 78 -1.31 -17.87 13.74
N GLY A 79 -1.05 -17.28 12.56
CA GLY A 79 -1.67 -17.66 11.29
C GLY A 79 -3.01 -16.98 11.02
N THR A 80 -3.59 -16.27 12.00
CA THR A 80 -4.82 -15.49 11.80
C THR A 80 -4.55 -14.22 11.00
N ARG A 81 -5.61 -13.56 10.52
CA ARG A 81 -5.52 -12.24 9.90
C ARG A 81 -6.22 -11.23 10.79
N LYS A 82 -5.53 -10.13 11.08
CA LYS A 82 -6.11 -9.00 11.79
C LYS A 82 -6.47 -7.92 10.77
N LYS A 83 -7.76 -7.58 10.68
CA LYS A 83 -8.24 -6.45 9.89
C LYS A 83 -7.66 -5.12 10.41
N SER A 84 -7.58 -4.13 9.54
CA SER A 84 -7.27 -2.77 9.98
C SER A 84 -8.39 -2.23 10.87
N GLN A 85 -8.07 -1.22 11.69
CA GLN A 85 -9.07 -0.57 12.54
C GLN A 85 -10.03 0.33 11.74
N ASN A 86 -9.53 1.05 10.73
CA ASN A 86 -10.28 2.09 10.03
C ASN A 86 -10.53 1.80 8.54
N GLY A 87 -10.25 0.57 8.10
CA GLY A 87 -10.45 0.16 6.72
C GLY A 87 -9.34 0.63 5.78
N THR A 88 -9.24 -0.08 4.65
CA THR A 88 -8.38 0.27 3.51
C THR A 88 -9.29 0.74 2.37
N PHE A 89 -8.98 1.89 1.75
CA PHE A 89 -9.75 2.43 0.63
C PHE A 89 -8.90 2.49 -0.64
N LEU A 90 -9.55 2.36 -1.79
CA LEU A 90 -8.89 2.37 -3.09
C LEU A 90 -9.42 3.56 -3.92
N ASN A 91 -8.51 4.35 -4.47
CA ASN A 91 -8.80 5.44 -5.42
C ASN A 91 -9.84 6.45 -4.91
N GLY A 92 -9.84 6.71 -3.59
CA GLY A 92 -10.77 7.61 -2.94
C GLY A 92 -12.23 7.18 -3.08
N GLN A 93 -12.51 5.88 -3.23
CA GLN A 93 -13.86 5.33 -3.34
C GLN A 93 -14.30 4.64 -2.05
N GLU A 94 -15.59 4.79 -1.75
CA GLU A 94 -16.29 4.02 -0.73
C GLU A 94 -17.05 2.85 -1.39
N PRO A 95 -17.32 1.76 -0.64
CA PRO A 95 -16.92 1.50 0.74
C PRO A 95 -15.43 1.12 0.88
N ALA A 96 -14.93 1.03 2.12
CA ALA A 96 -13.66 0.37 2.39
C ALA A 96 -13.69 -1.09 1.89
N LEU A 97 -12.51 -1.64 1.56
CA LEU A 97 -12.36 -3.04 1.17
C LEU A 97 -12.95 -3.96 2.24
N HIS A 98 -13.72 -4.96 1.79
CA HIS A 98 -14.20 -5.98 2.71
C HIS A 98 -13.01 -6.84 3.22
N PRO A 99 -12.97 -7.30 4.48
CA PRO A 99 -11.82 -8.06 5.00
C PRO A 99 -11.44 -9.32 4.21
N SER A 100 -12.40 -9.92 3.49
CA SER A 100 -12.18 -11.09 2.63
C SER A 100 -11.85 -10.75 1.17
N GLU A 101 -11.87 -9.49 0.79
CA GLU A 101 -11.69 -9.04 -0.59
C GLU A 101 -10.22 -9.02 -0.99
N GLN A 102 -9.92 -9.40 -2.23
CA GLN A 102 -8.59 -9.30 -2.81
C GLN A 102 -8.70 -8.52 -4.11
N ILE A 103 -8.04 -7.37 -4.18
CA ILE A 103 -8.09 -6.47 -5.33
C ILE A 103 -6.76 -6.49 -6.07
N TYR A 104 -6.82 -6.69 -7.38
CA TYR A 104 -5.65 -6.52 -8.26
C TYR A 104 -5.44 -5.03 -8.51
N LEU A 105 -4.32 -4.50 -8.02
CA LEU A 105 -3.91 -3.12 -8.25
C LEU A 105 -3.28 -2.96 -9.64
N LYS A 106 -3.49 -1.77 -10.20
CA LYS A 106 -2.87 -1.28 -11.42
C LYS A 106 -1.86 -0.18 -11.11
N ASP A 107 -0.96 0.05 -12.06
CA ASP A 107 -0.05 1.18 -11.98
C ASP A 107 -0.82 2.50 -11.81
N GLY A 108 -0.45 3.30 -10.81
CA GLY A 108 -1.09 4.56 -10.47
C GLY A 108 -2.25 4.44 -9.48
N ASP A 109 -2.69 3.23 -9.10
CA ASP A 109 -3.72 3.09 -8.07
C ASP A 109 -3.24 3.68 -6.73
N THR A 110 -4.13 4.43 -6.09
CA THR A 110 -3.92 5.03 -4.77
C THR A 110 -4.62 4.22 -3.70
N VAL A 111 -3.87 3.78 -2.69
CA VAL A 111 -4.39 3.09 -1.51
C VAL A 111 -4.36 4.05 -0.33
N GLN A 112 -5.51 4.26 0.30
CA GLN A 112 -5.61 5.01 1.56
C GLN A 112 -5.65 4.04 2.74
N ILE A 113 -4.81 4.30 3.74
CA ILE A 113 -4.70 3.53 4.98
C ILE A 113 -4.62 4.47 6.19
N GLY A 114 -5.75 4.66 6.88
CA GLY A 114 -5.93 5.80 7.78
C GLY A 114 -6.33 7.04 6.98
N GLU A 115 -5.66 8.16 7.20
CA GLU A 115 -5.72 9.35 6.34
C GLU A 115 -4.64 9.32 5.24
N THR A 116 -3.56 8.58 5.48
CA THR A 116 -2.39 8.56 4.60
C THR A 116 -2.65 7.78 3.32
N LYS A 117 -2.15 8.31 2.20
CA LYS A 117 -2.26 7.70 0.87
C LYS A 117 -0.92 7.25 0.33
N VAL A 118 -0.91 6.08 -0.32
CA VAL A 118 0.23 5.53 -1.05
C VAL A 118 -0.17 5.21 -2.49
N VAL A 119 0.70 5.49 -3.45
CA VAL A 119 0.50 5.18 -4.87
C VAL A 119 1.36 3.98 -5.26
N LEU A 120 0.76 3.01 -5.94
CA LEU A 120 1.50 1.91 -6.57
C LEU A 120 2.13 2.37 -7.87
N LYS A 121 3.45 2.20 -8.00
CA LYS A 121 4.17 2.32 -9.27
C LYS A 121 4.83 1.00 -9.61
N THR A 122 4.57 0.50 -10.81
CA THR A 122 5.09 -0.80 -11.26
C THR A 122 6.44 -0.61 -11.95
N TYR A 123 7.35 -1.58 -11.79
CA TYR A 123 8.63 -1.53 -12.51
C TYR A 123 8.44 -1.43 -14.02
N GLN A 124 7.43 -2.14 -14.56
CA GLN A 124 7.11 -2.15 -15.98
C GLN A 124 6.77 -0.76 -16.54
N MET A 125 6.08 0.08 -15.77
CA MET A 125 5.60 1.40 -16.25
C MET A 125 6.57 2.54 -15.95
N SER A 126 7.39 2.42 -14.90
CA SER A 126 8.31 3.48 -14.51
C SER A 126 9.77 3.20 -14.87
N GLU A 127 10.19 1.95 -15.04
CA GLU A 127 11.57 1.49 -15.36
C GLU A 127 12.66 1.85 -14.32
N SER A 128 12.44 2.88 -13.50
CA SER A 128 13.36 3.37 -12.47
C SER A 128 12.60 4.09 -11.37
N LEU A 129 13.19 4.14 -10.18
CA LEU A 129 12.65 4.85 -9.02
C LEU A 129 12.48 6.35 -9.29
N GLN A 130 13.45 6.98 -9.98
CA GLN A 130 13.40 8.41 -10.28
C GLN A 130 12.22 8.77 -11.19
N LYS A 131 11.95 7.94 -12.21
CA LYS A 131 10.77 8.11 -13.07
C LYS A 131 9.47 7.86 -12.30
N ALA A 132 9.43 6.84 -11.43
CA ALA A 132 8.27 6.57 -10.58
C ALA A 132 7.92 7.77 -9.68
N HIS A 133 8.92 8.36 -9.02
CA HIS A 133 8.74 9.56 -8.20
C HIS A 133 8.18 10.74 -8.99
N ARG A 134 8.80 11.10 -10.12
CA ARG A 134 8.33 12.22 -10.96
C ARG A 134 6.90 12.03 -11.44
N GLN A 135 6.52 10.80 -11.78
CA GLN A 135 5.16 10.46 -12.19
C GLN A 135 4.14 10.68 -11.07
N VAL A 136 4.52 10.45 -9.80
CA VAL A 136 3.63 10.65 -8.64
C VAL A 136 3.62 12.12 -8.19
N GLU A 137 4.78 12.75 -8.08
CA GLU A 137 4.91 14.17 -7.69
C GLU A 137 4.17 15.13 -8.63
N GLY A 138 4.02 14.75 -9.91
CA GLY A 138 3.27 15.52 -10.90
C GLY A 138 1.75 15.35 -10.85
N THR A 139 1.20 14.64 -9.86
CA THR A 139 -0.24 14.38 -9.73
C THR A 139 -0.85 15.04 -8.50
N ASP A 140 -2.12 15.42 -8.60
CA ASP A 140 -2.89 15.89 -7.44
C ASP A 140 -3.06 14.77 -6.41
N TYR A 141 -3.27 15.16 -5.15
CA TYR A 141 -3.61 14.20 -4.11
C TYR A 141 -5.03 13.66 -4.34
N THR A 142 -5.17 12.33 -4.30
CA THR A 142 -6.49 11.69 -4.26
C THR A 142 -7.24 12.14 -3.00
N ARG A 143 -8.54 12.40 -3.11
CA ARG A 143 -9.37 12.80 -1.95
C ARG A 143 -9.25 11.80 -0.79
N THR A 144 -9.22 12.29 0.44
CA THR A 144 -9.23 11.45 1.65
C THR A 144 -10.67 11.13 2.06
N ILE A 145 -10.96 9.85 2.29
CA ILE A 145 -12.22 9.41 2.90
C ILE A 145 -12.07 9.45 4.42
N LEU A 146 -12.86 10.30 5.08
CA LEU A 146 -12.92 10.39 6.53
C LEU A 146 -14.08 9.53 7.05
N SER A 147 -13.84 8.22 7.11
CA SER A 147 -14.79 7.26 7.68
C SER A 147 -14.08 6.52 8.81
N PHE A 148 -14.14 7.10 10.01
CA PHE A 148 -13.52 6.53 11.20
C PHE A 148 -14.63 6.01 12.12
N ASN A 149 -14.48 4.74 12.56
CA ASN A 149 -15.33 4.13 13.58
C ASN A 149 -14.73 4.29 14.97
#